data_AF-A0A9Q3E2F4-F1
#
_entry.id   AF-A0A9Q3E2F4-F1
#
_cell.length_a   1.000
_cell.length_b   1.000
_cell.length_c   1.000
_cell.angle_alpha   90.00
_cell.angle_beta   90.00
_cell.angle_gamma   90.00
#
_symmetry.space_group_name_H-M   'P 1'
#
loop_
_entity.id
_entity.type
_entity.pdbx_description
1 polymer ?
#
loop_
_entity_poly.entity_id
_entity_poly.type
_entity_poly.pdbx_seq_one_letter_code
_entity_poly.pdbx_strand_id
1 'polypeptide(L)'
;MDWLKSTYSGDLQEYINNSCRVMLDLESVNIIVTAEPLSFTILGKLSSNPKLHQYIEVLTINDNLVEKPDLILSKLQDFYNNSRLKETNLPATASTHLSESSGPYKITYYCANGKHNPNCTNHTKEECFAENTDLQSPR
;
A
#
# COMPACT_ATOMS: atom_id res chain seq x y z
N MET A 1 16.19 -0.58 -8.73
CA MET A 1 14.75 -0.87 -8.77
C MET A 1 14.53 -2.37 -8.96
N ASP A 2 14.58 -3.15 -7.87
CA ASP A 2 14.41 -4.61 -7.94
C ASP A 2 12.96 -5.07 -7.75
N TRP A 3 12.06 -4.16 -7.33
CA TRP A 3 10.65 -4.49 -7.09
C TRP A 3 9.90 -4.95 -8.34
N LEU A 4 10.18 -4.35 -9.50
CA LEU A 4 9.59 -4.78 -10.77
C LEU A 4 9.92 -6.26 -11.05
N LYS A 5 11.09 -6.73 -10.62
CA LYS A 5 11.55 -8.11 -10.77
C LYS A 5 11.17 -9.02 -9.59
N SER A 6 10.80 -8.46 -8.44
CA SER A 6 10.46 -9.25 -7.26
C SER A 6 9.09 -9.92 -7.39
N THR A 7 8.98 -11.12 -6.87
CA THR A 7 7.70 -11.83 -6.70
C THR A 7 7.18 -11.62 -5.28
N TYR A 8 5.88 -11.84 -5.09
CA TYR A 8 5.28 -11.86 -3.76
C TYR A 8 5.89 -12.99 -2.90
N SER A 9 6.38 -12.66 -1.71
CA SER A 9 7.07 -13.58 -0.78
C SER A 9 6.12 -14.31 0.19
N GLY A 10 4.85 -13.93 0.23
CA GLY A 10 3.87 -14.45 1.19
C GLY A 10 3.53 -13.52 2.35
N ASP A 11 4.28 -12.43 2.54
CA ASP A 11 3.97 -11.37 3.51
C ASP A 11 3.26 -10.19 2.82
N LEU A 12 1.95 -10.09 3.03
CA LEU A 12 1.11 -9.06 2.42
C LEU A 12 1.45 -7.66 2.95
N GLN A 13 1.82 -7.53 4.23
CA GLN A 13 2.15 -6.22 4.80
C GLN A 13 3.47 -5.71 4.23
N GLU A 14 4.49 -6.58 4.16
CA GLU A 14 5.76 -6.25 3.52
C GLU A 14 5.56 -5.87 2.05
N TYR A 15 4.71 -6.60 1.34
CA TYR A 15 4.39 -6.31 -0.06
C TYR A 15 3.71 -4.94 -0.26
N ILE A 16 2.72 -4.61 0.56
CA ILE A 16 2.04 -3.30 0.52
C ILE A 16 3.05 -2.19 0.77
N ASN A 17 3.85 -2.33 1.83
CA ASN A 17 4.89 -1.36 2.22
C ASN A 17 5.90 -1.11 1.08
N ASN A 18 6.40 -2.18 0.46
CA ASN A 18 7.33 -2.09 -0.65
C ASN A 18 6.70 -1.43 -1.89
N SER A 19 5.42 -1.71 -2.16
CA SER A 19 4.69 -1.11 -3.27
C SER A 19 4.48 0.39 -3.07
N CYS A 20 4.09 0.83 -1.86
CA CYS A 20 4.01 2.25 -1.50
C CYS A 20 5.35 2.96 -1.70
N ARG A 21 6.46 2.36 -1.24
CA ARG A 21 7.79 2.95 -1.42
C ARG A 21 8.15 3.15 -2.89
N VAL A 22 7.87 2.17 -3.74
CA VAL A 22 8.16 2.27 -5.18
C VAL A 22 7.34 3.35 -5.86
N MET A 23 6.07 3.52 -5.47
CA MET A 23 5.24 4.59 -6.01
C MET A 23 5.83 5.98 -5.68
N LEU A 24 6.24 6.18 -4.44
CA LEU A 24 6.90 7.41 -4.00
C LEU A 24 8.25 7.62 -4.68
N ASP A 25 9.04 6.55 -4.86
CA ASP A 25 10.31 6.63 -5.56
C ASP A 25 10.10 7.04 -7.02
N LEU A 26 9.14 6.43 -7.73
CA LEU A 26 8.79 6.78 -9.12
C LEU A 26 8.36 8.23 -9.26
N GLU A 27 7.50 8.71 -8.35
CA GLU A 27 7.08 10.11 -8.27
C GLU A 27 8.28 11.04 -8.05
N SER A 28 9.18 10.68 -7.12
CA SER A 28 10.34 11.52 -6.78
C SER A 28 11.36 11.70 -7.91
N VAL A 29 11.46 10.74 -8.82
CA VAL A 29 12.31 10.81 -10.01
C VAL A 29 11.53 11.21 -11.27
N ASN A 30 10.28 11.65 -11.10
CA ASN A 30 9.40 12.12 -12.16
C ASN A 30 9.21 11.08 -13.29
N ILE A 31 9.23 9.79 -12.95
CA ILE A 31 8.90 8.72 -13.89
C ILE A 31 7.38 8.59 -13.94
N ILE A 32 6.82 8.94 -15.10
CA ILE A 32 5.39 8.84 -15.36
C ILE A 32 5.08 7.37 -15.71
N VAL A 33 4.57 6.63 -14.73
CA VAL A 33 3.89 5.35 -14.96
C VAL A 33 2.39 5.63 -14.96
N THR A 34 1.68 5.16 -15.97
CA THR A 34 0.22 5.26 -15.98
C THR A 34 -0.37 4.43 -14.83
N ALA A 35 -1.36 5.01 -14.15
CA ALA A 35 -1.91 4.46 -12.92
C ALA A 35 -2.45 3.03 -13.09
N GLU A 36 -3.11 2.75 -14.22
CA GLU A 36 -3.73 1.47 -14.52
C GLU A 36 -2.71 0.32 -14.68
N PRO A 37 -1.66 0.41 -15.53
CA PRO A 37 -0.60 -0.60 -15.58
C PRO A 37 0.10 -0.84 -14.24
N LEU A 38 0.26 0.20 -13.42
CA LEU A 38 0.82 0.06 -12.09
C LEU A 38 -0.11 -0.77 -11.18
N SER A 39 -1.42 -0.49 -11.18
CA SER A 39 -2.41 -1.27 -10.45
C SER A 39 -2.43 -2.73 -10.88
N PHE A 40 -2.41 -3.01 -12.19
CA PHE A 40 -2.34 -4.39 -12.69
C PHE A 40 -1.02 -5.07 -12.34
N THR A 41 0.09 -4.33 -12.30
CA THR A 41 1.38 -4.87 -11.83
C THR A 41 1.30 -5.26 -10.35
N ILE A 42 0.69 -4.41 -9.52
CA ILE A 42 0.51 -4.68 -8.09
C ILE A 42 -0.40 -5.91 -7.88
N LEU A 43 -1.52 -5.99 -8.58
CA LEU A 43 -2.46 -7.11 -8.47
C LEU A 43 -1.89 -8.41 -9.06
N GLY A 44 -1.23 -8.33 -10.21
CA GLY A 44 -0.66 -9.47 -10.92
C GLY A 44 0.39 -10.22 -10.10
N LYS A 45 1.25 -9.50 -9.39
CA LYS A 45 2.26 -10.12 -8.49
C LYS A 45 1.64 -10.89 -7.33
N LEU A 46 0.43 -10.54 -6.91
CA LEU A 46 -0.30 -11.25 -5.85
C LEU A 46 -1.15 -12.41 -6.38
N SER A 47 -1.46 -12.45 -7.68
CA SER A 47 -2.41 -13.39 -8.30
C SER A 47 -2.03 -14.87 -8.13
N SER A 48 -0.73 -15.16 -7.97
CA SER A 48 -0.21 -16.51 -7.69
C SER A 48 -0.54 -16.99 -6.27
N ASN A 49 -0.96 -16.07 -5.40
CA ASN A 49 -1.55 -16.22 -4.08
C ASN A 49 -2.91 -16.95 -4.03
N PRO A 50 -3.06 -18.28 -3.79
CA PRO A 50 -4.40 -18.89 -3.81
C PRO A 50 -5.36 -18.31 -2.76
N LYS A 51 -4.84 -17.82 -1.62
CA LYS A 51 -5.63 -17.19 -0.57
C LYS A 51 -6.11 -15.78 -0.94
N LEU A 52 -5.40 -15.12 -1.85
CA LEU A 52 -5.68 -13.75 -2.29
C LEU A 52 -6.40 -13.71 -3.64
N HIS A 53 -6.35 -14.81 -4.41
CA HIS A 53 -6.81 -14.88 -5.79
C HIS A 53 -8.21 -14.31 -6.01
N GLN A 54 -9.20 -14.78 -5.23
CA GLN A 54 -10.58 -14.32 -5.35
C GLN A 54 -10.73 -12.83 -5.01
N TYR A 55 -9.96 -12.34 -4.02
CA TYR A 55 -10.01 -10.92 -3.65
C TYR A 55 -9.38 -10.04 -4.74
N ILE A 56 -8.26 -10.49 -5.31
CA ILE A 56 -7.57 -9.80 -6.41
C ILE A 56 -8.45 -9.73 -7.65
N GLU A 57 -9.16 -10.80 -8.00
CA GLU A 57 -10.07 -10.84 -9.13
C GLU A 57 -11.15 -9.76 -9.01
N VAL A 58 -11.77 -9.62 -7.83
CA VAL A 58 -12.75 -8.56 -7.54
C VAL A 58 -12.16 -7.16 -7.71
N LEU A 59 -10.92 -6.95 -7.26
CA LEU A 59 -10.25 -5.65 -7.42
C LEU A 59 -9.89 -5.36 -8.88
N THR A 60 -9.53 -6.39 -9.65
CA THR A 60 -9.09 -6.30 -11.04
C THR A 60 -10.24 -5.91 -11.97
N ILE A 61 -11.46 -6.39 -11.71
CA ILE A 61 -12.65 -6.14 -12.54
C ILE A 61 -13.23 -4.73 -12.29
N ASN A 62 -12.84 -4.07 -11.21
CA ASN A 62 -13.37 -2.74 -10.89
C ASN A 62 -12.51 -1.65 -11.52
N ASP A 63 -12.94 -1.14 -12.67
CA ASP A 63 -12.27 -0.08 -13.44
C ASP A 63 -11.89 1.14 -12.58
N ASN A 64 -12.80 1.55 -11.67
CA ASN A 64 -12.55 2.70 -10.79
C ASN A 64 -11.42 2.46 -9.77
N LEU A 65 -11.14 1.20 -9.44
CA LEU A 65 -10.05 0.83 -8.52
C LEU A 65 -8.73 0.73 -9.27
N VAL A 66 -8.71 0.10 -10.45
CA VAL A 66 -7.46 -0.07 -11.22
C VAL A 66 -6.91 1.25 -11.75
N GLU A 67 -7.75 2.27 -11.95
CA GLU A 67 -7.30 3.64 -12.24
C GLU A 67 -6.58 4.32 -11.04
N LYS A 68 -6.63 3.73 -9.84
CA LYS A 68 -6.13 4.32 -8.58
C LYS A 68 -5.29 3.33 -7.77
N PRO A 69 -3.97 3.22 -8.04
CA PRO A 69 -3.10 2.27 -7.35
C PRO A 69 -3.05 2.46 -5.83
N ASP A 70 -3.16 3.69 -5.32
CA ASP A 70 -3.24 3.93 -3.86
C ASP A 70 -4.49 3.32 -3.22
N LEU A 71 -5.60 3.31 -3.97
CA LEU A 71 -6.85 2.73 -3.51
C LEU A 71 -6.77 1.20 -3.51
N ILE A 72 -6.08 0.60 -4.49
CA ILE A 72 -5.75 -0.83 -4.48
C ILE A 72 -4.95 -1.20 -3.24
N LEU A 73 -3.89 -0.45 -2.93
CA LEU A 73 -3.05 -0.69 -1.74
C LEU A 73 -3.85 -0.53 -0.44
N SER A 74 -4.73 0.46 -0.39
CA SER A 74 -5.66 0.65 0.74
C SER A 74 -6.60 -0.55 0.93
N LYS A 75 -7.16 -1.08 -0.17
CA LYS A 75 -8.03 -2.27 -0.13
C LYS A 75 -7.27 -3.53 0.32
N LEU A 76 -6.04 -3.72 -0.14
CA LEU A 76 -5.18 -4.80 0.32
C LEU A 76 -4.85 -4.69 1.82
N GLN A 77 -4.64 -3.47 2.32
CA GLN A 77 -4.44 -3.21 3.75
C GLN A 77 -5.70 -3.53 4.57
N ASP A 78 -6.89 -3.15 4.08
CA ASP A 78 -8.17 -3.52 4.70
C ASP A 78 -8.33 -5.04 4.78
N PHE A 79 -8.01 -5.75 3.70
CA PHE A 79 -8.04 -7.21 3.68
C PHE A 79 -7.09 -7.80 4.73
N TYR A 80 -5.84 -7.32 4.79
CA TYR A 80 -4.85 -7.76 5.76
C TYR A 80 -5.35 -7.55 7.20
N ASN A 81 -5.83 -6.35 7.53
CA ASN A 81 -6.33 -6.03 8.87
C ASN A 81 -7.53 -6.91 9.26
N ASN A 82 -8.48 -7.09 8.34
CA ASN A 82 -9.66 -7.93 8.58
C ASN A 82 -9.31 -9.40 8.76
N SER A 83 -8.31 -9.92 8.03
CA SER A 83 -7.84 -11.30 8.20
C SER A 83 -7.24 -11.54 9.58
N ARG A 84 -6.47 -10.59 10.11
CA ARG A 84 -5.88 -10.68 11.46
C ARG A 84 -6.91 -10.54 12.58
N LEU A 85 -7.92 -9.70 12.40
CA LEU A 85 -9.02 -9.57 13.35
C LEU A 85 -9.82 -10.88 13.49
N LYS A 86 -9.96 -11.65 12.40
CA LYS A 86 -10.59 -12.97 12.42
C LYS A 86 -9.73 -14.03 13.12
N GLU A 87 -8.41 -13.97 13.00
CA GLU A 87 -7.51 -14.88 13.72
C GLU A 87 -7.47 -14.60 15.23
N THR A 88 -7.73 -13.35 15.63
CA THR A 88 -7.68 -12.94 17.05
C THR A 88 -9.03 -13.17 17.78
N ASN A 89 -10.12 -13.37 17.02
CA ASN A 89 -11.46 -13.57 17.59
C ASN A 89 -12.07 -14.91 17.13
N LEU A 90 -11.97 -15.94 17.98
CA LEU A 90 -12.90 -17.07 17.96
C LEU A 90 -13.48 -17.21 19.39
N PRO A 91 -14.81 -17.38 19.57
CA PRO A 91 -15.66 -18.20 18.70
C PRO A 91 -16.97 -17.57 18.18
N ALA A 92 -17.49 -18.26 17.15
CA ALA A 92 -18.89 -18.43 16.74
C ALA A 92 -19.57 -17.41 15.79
N THR A 93 -20.01 -17.99 14.66
CA THR A 93 -21.21 -17.69 13.87
C THR A 93 -21.35 -16.37 13.10
N ALA A 94 -21.27 -16.55 11.77
CA ALA A 94 -22.19 -16.05 10.75
C ALA A 94 -22.15 -14.58 10.31
N SER A 95 -22.37 -14.47 8.99
CA SER A 95 -22.84 -13.33 8.22
C SER A 95 -21.84 -12.26 7.83
N THR A 96 -21.53 -12.31 6.53
CA THR A 96 -21.11 -11.23 5.65
C THR A 96 -21.94 -9.96 5.90
N HIS A 97 -21.42 -9.07 6.73
CA HIS A 97 -21.73 -7.66 6.63
C HIS A 97 -20.42 -6.96 6.26
N LEU A 98 -20.38 -6.43 5.03
CA LEU A 98 -19.45 -5.36 4.66
C LEU A 98 -19.82 -4.15 5.53
N SER A 99 -19.29 -4.11 6.76
CA SER A 99 -19.34 -2.90 7.57
C SER A 99 -18.22 -1.98 7.12
N GLU A 100 -18.60 -0.77 6.73
CA GLU A 100 -17.73 0.40 6.68
C GLU A 100 -17.27 0.73 8.11
N SER A 101 -16.38 -0.08 8.70
CA SER A 101 -15.73 0.30 9.95
C SER A 101 -14.43 1.00 9.61
N SER A 102 -14.46 2.33 9.65
CA SER A 102 -13.30 3.21 9.70
C SER A 102 -12.54 3.00 11.01
N GLY A 103 -11.87 1.85 11.16
CA GLY A 103 -10.85 1.67 12.18
C GLY A 103 -9.64 2.57 11.88
N PRO A 104 -8.86 3.00 12.89
CA PRO A 104 -7.70 3.86 12.66
C PRO A 104 -6.67 3.12 11.79
N TYR A 105 -6.64 3.49 10.52
CA TYR A 105 -5.66 3.03 9.53
C TYR A 105 -4.28 3.48 9.98
N LYS A 106 -3.38 2.54 10.28
CA LYS A 106 -1.97 2.86 10.52
C LYS A 106 -1.20 2.72 9.21
N ILE A 107 -1.37 3.70 8.34
CA ILE A 107 -0.51 3.83 7.16
C ILE A 107 0.88 4.17 7.67
N THR A 108 1.87 3.31 7.38
CA THR A 108 3.27 3.65 7.64
C THR A 108 3.70 4.60 6.53
N TYR A 109 3.92 5.86 6.88
CA TYR A 109 4.36 6.87 5.92
C TYR A 109 5.84 6.64 5.57
N TYR A 110 6.15 6.41 4.30
CA TYR A 110 7.51 6.28 3.78
C TYR A 110 8.00 7.62 3.24
N CYS A 111 9.22 8.04 3.56
CA CYS A 111 9.83 9.19 2.90
C CYS A 111 10.43 8.70 1.56
N ALA A 112 10.18 9.44 0.49
CA ALA A 112 10.81 9.18 -0.80
C ALA A 112 12.35 9.15 -0.66
N ASN A 113 13.03 8.21 -1.32
CA ASN A 113 14.49 8.01 -1.25
C ASN A 113 15.06 7.64 0.13
N GLY A 114 14.23 7.24 1.11
CA GLY A 114 14.69 6.82 2.44
C GLY A 114 15.40 7.92 3.24
N LYS A 115 15.31 9.18 2.80
CA LYS A 115 15.84 10.33 3.52
C LYS A 115 14.78 10.85 4.47
N HIS A 116 14.97 10.57 5.75
CA HIS A 116 14.16 11.10 6.84
C HIS A 116 14.85 12.29 7.48
N ASN A 117 14.09 13.28 7.96
CA ASN A 117 14.63 14.25 8.92
C ASN A 117 14.89 13.48 10.23
N PRO A 118 16.13 13.40 10.74
CA PRO A 118 16.42 12.71 11.99
C PRO A 118 15.73 13.34 13.21
N ASN A 119 15.18 14.55 13.07
CA ASN A 119 14.43 15.24 14.13
C ASN A 119 12.91 14.96 14.10
N CYS A 120 12.39 14.29 13.07
CA CYS A 120 10.97 13.91 13.01
C CYS A 120 10.78 12.53 13.66
N THR A 121 10.09 12.51 14.80
CA THR A 121 9.78 11.26 15.54
C THR A 121 8.53 10.56 15.01
N ASN A 122 7.67 11.28 14.28
CA ASN A 122 6.50 10.77 13.58
C ASN A 122 6.53 11.34 12.16
N HIS A 123 5.96 10.63 11.19
CA HIS A 123 5.88 11.09 9.81
C HIS A 123 4.40 11.32 9.50
N THR A 124 3.91 12.55 9.66
CA THR A 124 2.64 12.97 9.02
C THR A 124 2.93 13.50 7.63
N LYS A 125 1.90 13.58 6.77
CA LYS A 125 2.06 14.05 5.38
C LYS A 125 2.70 15.44 5.32
N GLU A 126 2.34 16.34 6.25
CA GLU A 126 2.88 17.70 6.31
C GLU A 126 4.37 17.76 6.68
N GLU A 127 4.91 16.69 7.28
CA GLU A 127 6.29 16.59 7.75
C GLU A 127 7.20 15.83 6.77
N CYS A 128 6.68 15.48 5.58
CA CYS A 128 7.43 14.79 4.56
C CYS A 128 8.50 15.71 3.94
N PHE A 129 9.77 15.30 4.05
CA PHE A 129 10.93 16.07 3.61
C PHE A 129 10.95 16.39 2.11
N ALA A 130 10.16 15.66 1.31
CA ALA A 130 10.03 15.90 -0.13
C ALA A 130 9.20 17.17 -0.46
N GLU A 131 8.29 17.59 0.41
CA GLU A 131 7.43 18.77 0.19
C GLU A 131 7.97 20.05 0.86
N ASN A 132 8.91 19.94 1.82
CA ASN A 132 9.50 21.08 2.53
C ASN A 132 10.98 21.28 2.17
N THR A 133 11.27 21.73 0.94
CA THR A 133 12.63 22.09 0.51
C THR A 133 13.23 23.27 1.29
N ASP A 134 12.41 24.05 2.00
CA ASP A 134 12.84 25.20 2.80
C ASP A 134 13.59 24.83 4.09
N LEU A 135 13.59 23.56 4.50
CA LEU A 135 14.42 23.06 5.61
C LEU A 135 15.86 22.73 5.18
N GLN A 136 16.21 22.94 3.90
CA GLN A 136 17.61 22.93 3.44
C GLN A 136 18.30 24.24 3.85
N SER A 137 18.59 24.40 5.15
CA SER A 137 19.55 25.43 5.56
C SER A 137 20.96 25.00 5.10
N PRO A 138 21.71 25.86 4.39
CA PRO A 138 23.02 25.52 3.89
C PRO A 138 24.02 25.47 5.05
N ARG A 139 24.86 24.43 5.07
CA ARG A 139 26.15 24.44 5.76
C ARG A 139 27.27 24.50 4.73
#